data_AF-A0A453MNF4-F1
#
_entry.id   AF-A0A453MNF4-F1
#
_cell.length_a   1.000
_cell.length_b   1.000
_cell.length_c   1.000
_cell.angle_alpha   90.00
_cell.angle_beta   90.00
_cell.angle_gamma   90.00
#
_symmetry.space_group_name_H-M   'P 1'
#
loop_
_entity.id
_entity.type
_entity.pdbx_description
1 polymer ?
#
loop_
_entity_poly.entity_id
_entity_poly.type
_entity_poly.pdbx_seq_one_letter_code
_entity_poly.pdbx_strand_id
1 'polypeptide(L)'
;MLVERSRYNFSTLDMQGNWTLLKRFSRGVHLALDFAIGNTSCPAEGQPSPPDYACVSGNSSCANADAADTPAYVCKCWDKYTGNPYLPNGCQDIDECKQPQLYPCQNGRICKNRIGGYDCPCKFGMKSDGKAGTCTHVLLTTAAKATMGSILGILVMAVLFVVILHKEKKKTKEFYKKNGCPTLEKANVIKLFKKEELKPILKSSNLIGKGCFGEVYKGLLDNKNVAIKKPINGSVLESD
;
A
#
# COMPACT_ATOMS: atom_id res chain seq x y z
N MET A 1 -50.88 13.72 26.04
CA MET A 1 -50.54 12.40 25.46
C MET A 1 -50.86 12.45 23.98
N LEU A 2 -49.84 12.39 23.14
CA LEU A 2 -50.01 12.34 21.69
C LEU A 2 -49.75 10.91 21.23
N VAL A 3 -50.69 10.32 20.49
CA VAL A 3 -50.55 8.99 19.91
C VAL A 3 -51.04 9.02 18.47
N GLU A 4 -50.35 8.28 17.59
CA GLU A 4 -50.74 8.05 16.21
C GLU A 4 -52.19 7.51 16.13
N ARG A 5 -53.05 8.13 15.32
CA ARG A 5 -54.49 7.83 15.24
C ARG A 5 -54.80 6.35 14.95
N SER A 6 -53.91 5.66 14.23
CA SER A 6 -54.02 4.24 13.87
C SER A 6 -53.65 3.30 15.03
N ARG A 7 -52.92 3.78 16.04
CA ARG A 7 -52.35 2.95 17.11
C ARG A 7 -53.13 2.96 18.40
N TYR A 8 -54.00 3.95 18.62
CA TYR A 8 -54.76 4.05 19.85
C TYR A 8 -56.09 4.75 19.64
N ASN A 9 -57.16 4.11 20.13
CA ASN A 9 -58.50 4.68 20.11
C ASN A 9 -58.86 5.16 21.52
N PHE A 10 -58.83 6.47 21.72
CA PHE A 10 -59.10 7.07 23.02
C PHE A 10 -60.56 6.87 23.43
N SER A 11 -60.76 6.38 24.65
CA SER A 11 -62.05 6.39 25.33
C SER A 11 -62.04 7.40 26.46
N THR A 12 -63.18 8.02 26.75
CA THR A 12 -63.34 8.91 27.91
C THR A 12 -63.00 8.21 29.24
N LEU A 13 -63.17 6.88 29.32
CA LEU A 13 -62.77 6.06 30.47
C LEU A 13 -61.26 6.00 30.68
N ASP A 14 -60.46 6.27 29.65
CA ASP A 14 -59.00 6.29 29.74
C ASP A 14 -58.51 7.54 30.50
N MET A 15 -59.33 8.61 30.57
CA MET A 15 -59.02 9.85 31.31
C MET A 15 -59.47 9.82 32.77
N GLN A 16 -60.30 8.85 33.17
CA GLN A 16 -60.80 8.74 34.55
C GLN A 16 -59.79 8.13 35.54
N GLY A 17 -58.58 7.76 35.09
CA GLY A 17 -57.43 7.42 35.95
C GLY A 17 -57.54 6.11 36.74
N ASN A 18 -58.69 5.45 36.77
CA ASN A 18 -58.94 4.28 37.62
C ASN A 18 -58.56 2.95 36.95
N TRP A 19 -57.25 2.69 36.78
CA TRP A 19 -56.68 1.43 36.24
C TRP A 19 -57.22 0.95 34.89
N THR A 20 -58.13 1.68 34.23
CA THR A 20 -58.79 1.29 32.98
C THR A 20 -57.77 0.98 31.89
N LEU A 21 -56.77 1.85 31.74
CA LEU A 21 -55.67 1.70 30.81
C LEU A 21 -54.86 0.42 31.08
N LEU A 22 -54.55 0.13 32.35
CA LEU A 22 -53.78 -1.05 32.75
C LEU A 22 -54.59 -2.36 32.64
N LYS A 23 -55.90 -2.32 32.89
CA LYS A 23 -56.80 -3.45 32.70
C LYS A 23 -57.02 -3.78 31.21
N ARG A 24 -57.14 -2.74 30.37
CA ARG A 24 -57.32 -2.88 28.93
C ARG A 24 -56.03 -3.31 28.23
N PHE A 25 -54.89 -2.79 28.68
CA PHE A 25 -53.58 -3.09 28.13
C PHE A 25 -52.68 -3.68 29.22
N SER A 26 -52.86 -4.97 29.49
CA SER A 26 -52.11 -5.71 30.52
C SER A 26 -50.59 -5.74 30.31
N ARG A 27 -50.12 -5.46 29.08
CA ARG A 27 -48.70 -5.34 28.72
C ARG A 27 -48.19 -3.88 28.71
N GLY A 28 -49.01 -2.92 29.12
CA GLY A 28 -48.70 -1.49 29.07
C GLY A 28 -48.98 -0.85 27.70
N VAL A 29 -48.88 0.48 27.65
CA VAL A 29 -49.00 1.29 26.43
C VAL A 29 -47.72 2.07 26.19
N HIS A 30 -47.34 2.25 24.93
CA HIS A 30 -46.23 3.12 24.57
C HIS A 30 -46.66 4.57 24.80
N LEU A 31 -46.07 5.22 25.78
CA LEU A 31 -46.38 6.59 26.18
C LEU A 31 -45.27 7.53 25.71
N ALA A 32 -45.63 8.50 24.87
CA ALA A 32 -44.80 9.66 24.59
C ALA A 32 -45.27 10.80 25.49
N LEU A 33 -44.45 11.15 26.50
CA LEU A 33 -44.65 12.36 27.29
C LEU A 33 -43.85 13.49 26.68
N ASP A 34 -44.51 14.63 26.53
CA ASP A 34 -43.85 15.90 26.32
C ASP A 34 -43.68 16.54 27.70
N PHE A 35 -42.44 16.84 28.08
CA PHE A 35 -42.11 17.38 29.38
C PHE A 35 -40.86 18.25 29.29
N ALA A 36 -40.73 19.19 30.23
CA ALA A 36 -39.55 20.02 30.42
C ALA A 36 -39.12 19.97 31.88
N ILE A 37 -37.83 20.17 32.13
CA ILE A 37 -37.28 20.34 33.47
C ILE A 37 -37.52 21.78 33.87
N GLY A 38 -38.41 21.99 34.85
CA GLY A 38 -38.82 23.32 35.29
C GLY A 38 -37.89 23.93 36.34
N ASN A 39 -38.20 25.18 36.69
CA ASN A 39 -37.56 25.94 37.77
C ASN A 39 -36.07 26.25 37.57
N THR A 40 -35.50 25.96 36.39
CA THR A 40 -34.10 26.19 36.03
C THR A 40 -33.95 26.35 34.52
N SER A 41 -32.93 27.09 34.09
CA SER A 41 -32.52 27.20 32.69
C SER A 41 -31.27 26.37 32.42
N CYS A 42 -30.93 26.20 31.14
CA CYS A 42 -29.61 25.71 30.75
C CYS A 42 -28.48 26.50 31.42
N PRO A 43 -27.41 25.83 31.89
CA PRO A 43 -26.19 26.52 32.29
C PRO A 43 -25.58 27.27 31.09
N ALA A 44 -24.92 28.40 31.36
CA ALA A 44 -24.22 29.12 30.31
C ALA A 44 -23.04 28.30 29.77
N GLU A 45 -22.64 28.55 28.51
CA GLU A 45 -21.53 27.83 27.89
C GLU A 45 -20.25 27.92 28.74
N GLY A 46 -19.64 26.78 29.01
CA GLY A 46 -18.41 26.68 29.81
C GLY A 46 -18.61 26.68 31.33
N GLN A 47 -19.84 26.82 31.84
CA GLN A 47 -20.13 26.64 33.26
C GLN A 47 -20.36 25.16 33.62
N PRO A 48 -19.97 24.72 34.83
CA PRO A 48 -20.29 23.38 35.31
C PRO A 48 -21.80 23.18 35.42
N SER A 49 -22.25 21.96 35.13
CA SER A 49 -23.66 21.59 35.25
C SER A 49 -24.13 21.64 36.72
N PRO A 50 -25.37 22.06 36.98
CA PRO A 50 -25.96 22.00 38.32
C PRO A 50 -25.94 20.58 38.92
N PRO A 51 -26.00 20.41 40.25
CA PRO A 51 -26.06 19.10 40.89
C PRO A 51 -27.24 18.23 40.40
N ASP A 52 -28.37 18.87 40.11
CA ASP A 52 -29.61 18.22 39.65
C ASP A 52 -29.76 18.27 38.12
N TYR A 53 -28.66 18.37 37.38
CA TYR A 53 -28.70 18.46 35.91
C TYR A 53 -29.24 17.17 35.28
N ALA A 54 -30.42 17.28 34.67
CA ALA A 54 -31.15 16.15 34.12
C ALA A 54 -30.52 15.48 32.87
N CYS A 55 -29.62 16.15 32.14
CA CYS A 55 -29.03 15.59 30.93
C CYS A 55 -27.82 14.71 31.28
N VAL A 56 -28.09 13.43 31.55
CA VAL A 56 -27.12 12.46 32.08
C VAL A 56 -26.19 11.92 30.97
N SER A 57 -26.65 11.88 29.73
CA SER A 57 -25.87 11.33 28.62
C SER A 57 -24.71 12.26 28.22
N GLY A 58 -23.50 11.71 28.05
CA GLY A 58 -22.33 12.51 27.67
C GLY A 58 -22.43 13.19 26.29
N ASN A 59 -23.13 12.57 25.34
CA ASN A 59 -23.36 13.11 23.98
C ASN A 59 -24.70 13.87 23.90
N SER A 60 -25.00 14.68 24.91
CA SER A 60 -26.24 15.44 25.01
C SER A 60 -25.99 16.89 25.39
N SER A 61 -26.94 17.75 25.05
CA SER A 61 -26.98 19.15 25.46
C SER A 61 -28.37 19.50 25.94
N CYS A 62 -28.46 20.54 26.75
CA CYS A 62 -29.75 21.11 27.10
C CYS A 62 -30.16 22.16 26.05
N ALA A 63 -31.46 22.40 25.93
CA ALA A 63 -32.03 23.53 25.21
C ALA A 63 -33.11 24.14 26.10
N ASN A 64 -33.09 25.47 26.26
CA ASN A 64 -34.16 26.16 26.97
C ASN A 64 -35.50 25.90 26.27
N ALA A 65 -36.54 25.68 27.07
CA ALA A 65 -37.88 25.43 26.62
C ALA A 65 -38.79 26.56 27.11
N ASP A 66 -39.69 27.03 26.24
CA ASP A 66 -40.66 28.06 26.57
C ASP A 66 -41.82 27.42 27.36
N ALA A 67 -41.65 27.28 28.67
CA ALA A 67 -42.73 26.88 29.57
C ALA A 67 -43.41 28.14 30.11
N ALA A 68 -44.64 28.41 29.64
CA ALA A 68 -45.50 29.54 30.00
C ALA A 68 -45.34 30.02 31.45
N ASP A 69 -44.44 30.99 31.65
CA ASP A 69 -44.15 31.73 32.89
C ASP A 69 -43.04 31.21 33.84
N THR A 70 -42.34 30.11 33.55
CA THR A 70 -41.18 29.68 34.35
C THR A 70 -39.99 29.23 33.49
N PRO A 71 -38.73 29.50 33.90
CA PRO A 71 -37.57 28.96 33.22
C PRO A 71 -37.63 27.44 33.20
N ALA A 72 -37.48 26.87 32.00
CA ALA A 72 -37.42 25.43 31.81
C ALA A 72 -36.43 25.07 30.71
N TYR A 73 -35.98 23.82 30.70
CA TYR A 73 -35.16 23.28 29.64
C TYR A 73 -35.49 21.82 29.34
N VAL A 74 -35.11 21.37 28.15
CA VAL A 74 -35.22 20.00 27.68
C VAL A 74 -33.84 19.48 27.29
N CYS A 75 -33.58 18.19 27.52
CA CYS A 75 -32.36 17.56 27.05
C CYS A 75 -32.54 17.03 25.62
N LYS A 76 -31.53 17.25 24.79
CA LYS A 76 -31.44 16.71 23.43
C LYS A 76 -30.09 16.04 23.22
N CYS A 77 -30.05 14.99 22.40
CA CYS A 77 -28.77 14.47 21.93
C CYS A 77 -28.09 15.50 21.03
N TRP A 78 -26.75 15.46 20.95
CA TRP A 78 -26.02 16.28 20.00
C TRP A 78 -26.44 16.00 18.56
N ASP A 79 -26.10 16.93 17.67
CA ASP A 79 -26.32 16.73 16.24
C ASP A 79 -25.65 15.44 15.80
N LYS A 80 -26.40 14.62 15.04
CA LYS A 80 -26.01 13.29 14.54
C LYS A 80 -25.95 12.19 15.61
N TYR A 81 -26.53 12.44 16.78
CA TYR A 81 -26.79 11.42 17.79
C TYR A 81 -28.30 11.22 17.97
N THR A 82 -28.69 10.00 18.35
CA THR A 82 -30.09 9.64 18.61
C THR A 82 -30.21 8.84 19.90
N GLY A 83 -31.43 8.74 20.44
CA GLY A 83 -31.72 7.99 21.66
C GLY A 83 -32.24 8.89 22.78
N ASN A 84 -31.96 8.51 24.02
CA ASN A 84 -32.53 9.15 25.21
C ASN A 84 -31.44 9.91 26.01
N PRO A 85 -31.45 11.25 26.02
CA PRO A 85 -30.42 12.03 26.70
C PRO A 85 -30.51 12.00 28.24
N TYR A 86 -31.62 11.53 28.80
CA TYR A 86 -31.83 11.40 30.24
C TYR A 86 -31.24 10.09 30.83
N LEU A 87 -30.73 9.20 29.98
CA LEU A 87 -30.10 7.94 30.41
C LEU A 87 -28.57 7.99 30.26
N PRO A 88 -27.81 7.31 31.14
CA PRO A 88 -26.38 7.15 30.95
C PRO A 88 -26.11 6.41 29.64
N ASN A 89 -25.22 6.94 28.80
CA ASN A 89 -24.94 6.46 27.44
C ASN A 89 -26.20 6.33 26.55
N GLY A 90 -27.24 7.10 26.84
CA GLY A 90 -28.50 6.99 26.10
C GLY A 90 -28.49 7.69 24.74
N CYS A 91 -27.55 8.62 24.49
CA CYS A 91 -27.31 9.18 23.16
C CYS A 91 -26.23 8.41 22.44
N GLN A 92 -26.61 7.79 21.32
CA GLN A 92 -25.75 6.97 20.48
C GLN A 92 -25.56 7.63 19.12
N ASP A 93 -24.39 7.43 18.53
CA ASP A 93 -24.07 7.90 17.19
C ASP A 93 -25.07 7.33 16.17
N ILE A 94 -25.57 8.18 15.28
CA ILE A 94 -26.46 7.73 14.20
C ILE A 94 -25.60 7.05 13.15
N ASP A 95 -25.89 5.78 12.87
CA ASP A 95 -25.29 5.08 11.75
C ASP A 95 -25.99 5.46 10.45
N GLU A 96 -25.55 6.55 9.82
CA GLU A 96 -26.17 7.06 8.59
C GLU A 96 -26.11 6.05 7.44
N CYS A 97 -25.10 5.18 7.44
CA CYS A 97 -24.94 4.15 6.41
C CYS A 97 -26.00 3.04 6.46
N LYS A 98 -26.71 2.89 7.59
CA LYS A 98 -27.89 2.02 7.67
C LYS A 98 -29.14 2.64 7.06
N GLN A 99 -29.12 3.93 6.75
CA GLN A 99 -30.24 4.69 6.20
C GLN A 99 -29.85 5.39 4.88
N PRO A 100 -29.48 4.64 3.82
CA PRO A 100 -28.94 5.20 2.58
C PRO A 100 -29.93 6.10 1.81
N GLN A 101 -31.23 5.99 2.10
CA GLN A 101 -32.25 6.86 1.51
C GLN A 101 -32.27 8.26 2.11
N LEU A 102 -31.93 8.38 3.40
CA LEU A 102 -31.89 9.66 4.12
C LEU A 102 -30.49 10.29 4.02
N TYR A 103 -29.46 9.46 3.96
CA TYR A 103 -28.06 9.87 3.89
C TYR A 103 -27.33 9.27 2.67
N PRO A 104 -27.69 9.68 1.43
CA PRO A 104 -27.12 9.10 0.23
C PRO A 104 -25.70 9.60 -0.05
N CYS A 105 -24.77 8.67 -0.28
CA CYS A 105 -23.48 8.98 -0.89
C CYS A 105 -23.64 9.16 -2.42
N GLN A 106 -23.20 10.31 -2.94
CA GLN A 106 -23.28 10.61 -4.36
C GLN A 106 -22.17 9.91 -5.18
N ASN A 107 -22.37 9.80 -6.50
CA ASN A 107 -21.34 9.42 -7.48
C ASN A 107 -20.66 8.06 -7.22
N GLY A 108 -21.44 7.07 -6.76
CA GLY A 108 -20.96 5.70 -6.57
C GLY A 108 -19.93 5.54 -5.45
N ARG A 109 -19.86 6.50 -4.52
CA ARG A 109 -19.04 6.44 -3.31
C ARG A 109 -19.59 5.41 -2.32
N ILE A 110 -18.70 4.89 -1.47
CA ILE A 110 -19.08 3.94 -0.40
C ILE A 110 -19.34 4.74 0.86
N CYS A 111 -20.46 4.49 1.53
CA CYS A 111 -20.73 5.07 2.84
C CYS A 111 -19.84 4.41 3.91
N LYS A 112 -19.23 5.24 4.76
CA LYS A 112 -18.46 4.79 5.92
C LYS A 112 -18.91 5.59 7.14
N ASN A 113 -19.51 4.89 8.11
CA ASN A 113 -19.94 5.53 9.36
C ASN A 113 -18.72 5.99 10.17
N ARG A 114 -18.88 7.11 10.89
CA ARG A 114 -17.88 7.70 11.77
C ARG A 114 -18.58 8.31 12.99
N ILE A 115 -17.90 8.35 14.13
CA ILE A 115 -18.43 9.06 15.30
C ILE A 115 -18.66 10.55 14.94
N GLY A 116 -19.90 11.01 15.05
CA GLY A 116 -20.34 12.36 14.68
C GLY A 116 -20.56 12.56 13.18
N GLY A 117 -20.85 11.51 12.42
CA GLY A 117 -21.34 11.58 11.03
C GLY A 117 -20.89 10.46 10.10
N TYR A 118 -20.91 10.70 8.79
CA TYR A 118 -20.45 9.70 7.82
C TYR A 118 -19.56 10.32 6.75
N ASP A 119 -18.65 9.49 6.25
CA ASP A 119 -17.81 9.81 5.11
C ASP A 119 -18.29 9.04 3.88
N CYS A 120 -18.10 9.65 2.71
CA CYS A 120 -18.35 9.01 1.41
C CYS A 120 -17.05 8.87 0.61
N PRO A 121 -16.10 8.00 1.02
CA PRO A 121 -14.88 7.75 0.26
C PRO A 121 -15.17 7.13 -1.12
N CYS A 122 -14.22 7.34 -2.04
CA CYS A 122 -14.21 6.63 -3.31
C CYS A 122 -13.95 5.13 -3.09
N LYS A 123 -14.47 4.31 -4.02
CA LYS A 123 -14.18 2.87 -4.03
C LYS A 123 -12.69 2.60 -4.14
N PHE A 124 -12.28 1.41 -3.68
CA PHE A 124 -10.88 0.98 -3.79
C PHE A 124 -10.39 1.09 -5.24
N GLY A 125 -9.18 1.63 -5.43
CA GLY A 125 -8.62 1.89 -6.75
C GLY A 125 -9.19 3.12 -7.46
N MET A 126 -9.92 3.99 -6.77
CA MET A 126 -10.39 5.27 -7.28
C MET A 126 -9.96 6.43 -6.37
N LYS A 127 -9.71 7.60 -6.95
CA LYS A 127 -9.35 8.83 -6.22
C LYS A 127 -10.31 9.96 -6.61
N SER A 128 -10.58 10.86 -5.68
CA SER A 128 -11.34 12.08 -5.97
C SER A 128 -10.49 13.00 -6.86
N ASP A 129 -11.07 13.54 -7.92
CA ASP A 129 -10.36 14.45 -8.85
C ASP A 129 -10.30 15.91 -8.36
N GLY A 130 -10.75 16.19 -7.13
CA GLY A 130 -10.83 17.54 -6.56
C GLY A 130 -12.00 18.39 -7.09
N LYS A 131 -12.69 17.96 -8.16
CA LYS A 131 -14.01 18.50 -8.53
C LYS A 131 -15.08 17.80 -7.71
N ALA A 132 -16.07 18.57 -7.28
CA ALA A 132 -17.11 18.17 -6.36
C ALA A 132 -17.71 16.80 -6.68
N GLY A 133 -17.25 15.78 -5.97
CA GLY A 133 -17.87 14.47 -5.92
C GLY A 133 -17.39 13.40 -6.90
N THR A 134 -16.58 13.68 -7.93
CA THR A 134 -16.24 12.67 -8.94
C THR A 134 -15.11 11.75 -8.48
N CYS A 135 -15.33 10.43 -8.57
CA CYS A 135 -14.28 9.43 -8.35
C CYS A 135 -13.76 8.96 -9.71
N THR A 136 -12.47 9.14 -9.96
CA THR A 136 -11.81 8.60 -11.15
C THR A 136 -11.03 7.36 -10.76
N HIS A 137 -11.00 6.36 -11.63
CA HIS A 137 -10.10 5.23 -11.42
C HIS A 137 -8.68 5.79 -11.31
N VAL A 138 -7.97 5.35 -10.27
CA VAL A 138 -6.52 5.36 -10.27
C VAL A 138 -6.17 4.32 -11.32
N LEU A 139 -6.25 4.73 -12.59
CA LEU A 139 -5.53 4.08 -13.65
C LEU A 139 -4.11 4.09 -13.14
N LEU A 140 -3.68 2.93 -12.62
CA LEU A 140 -2.28 2.56 -12.53
C LEU A 140 -1.72 3.06 -13.83
N THR A 141 -1.01 4.18 -13.75
CA THR A 141 -0.45 4.82 -14.92
C THR A 141 0.21 3.69 -15.67
N THR A 142 -0.06 3.62 -16.96
CA THR A 142 0.44 2.62 -17.91
C THR A 142 1.98 2.54 -17.95
N ALA A 143 2.68 3.24 -17.04
CA ALA A 143 4.09 3.10 -16.70
C ALA A 143 4.40 1.96 -15.69
N ALA A 144 3.48 1.53 -14.83
CA ALA A 144 3.79 0.58 -13.75
C ALA A 144 3.72 -0.91 -14.16
N LYS A 145 3.21 -1.24 -15.35
CA LYS A 145 3.24 -2.62 -15.89
C LYS A 145 4.51 -2.94 -16.69
N ALA A 146 5.29 -1.94 -17.08
CA ALA A 146 6.47 -2.13 -17.93
C ALA A 146 7.77 -2.46 -17.17
N THR A 147 7.78 -2.36 -15.84
CA THR A 147 9.02 -2.51 -15.04
C THR A 147 9.30 -3.94 -14.59
N MET A 148 8.31 -4.84 -14.55
CA MET A 148 8.56 -6.23 -14.11
C MET A 148 9.13 -7.13 -15.22
N GLY A 149 8.80 -6.87 -16.49
CA GLY A 149 9.33 -7.67 -17.61
C GLY A 149 10.79 -7.36 -17.96
N SER A 150 11.21 -6.10 -17.77
CA SER A 150 12.55 -5.65 -18.13
C SER A 150 13.63 -6.22 -17.21
N ILE A 151 13.37 -6.35 -15.92
CA ILE A 151 14.35 -6.87 -14.94
C ILE A 151 14.64 -8.35 -15.20
N LEU A 152 13.62 -9.16 -15.49
CA LEU A 152 13.81 -10.59 -15.79
C LEU A 152 14.58 -10.81 -17.09
N GLY A 153 14.30 -10.01 -18.13
CA GLY A 153 15.04 -10.08 -19.40
C GLY A 153 16.53 -9.76 -19.24
N ILE A 154 16.87 -8.72 -18.47
CA ILE A 154 18.26 -8.34 -18.21
C ILE A 154 19.01 -9.44 -17.44
N LEU A 155 18.36 -10.06 -16.44
CA LEU A 155 18.97 -11.16 -15.66
C LEU A 155 19.27 -12.38 -16.54
N VAL A 156 18.34 -12.78 -17.42
CA VAL A 156 18.56 -13.92 -18.33
C VAL A 156 19.70 -13.62 -19.32
N MET A 157 19.77 -12.41 -19.87
CA MET A 157 20.85 -12.00 -20.78
C MET A 157 22.22 -11.98 -20.07
N ALA A 158 22.29 -11.51 -18.83
CA ALA A 158 23.52 -11.52 -18.04
C ALA A 158 24.01 -12.95 -17.76
N VAL A 159 23.10 -13.88 -17.42
CA VAL A 159 23.45 -15.29 -17.20
C VAL A 159 23.97 -15.94 -18.48
N LEU A 160 23.31 -15.72 -19.63
CA LEU A 160 23.78 -16.23 -20.91
C LEU A 160 25.17 -15.70 -21.28
N PHE A 161 25.44 -14.42 -21.04
CA PHE A 161 26.75 -13.83 -21.28
C PHE A 161 27.84 -14.46 -20.41
N VAL A 162 27.57 -14.67 -19.11
CA VAL A 162 28.51 -15.36 -18.19
C VAL A 162 28.77 -16.80 -18.65
N VAL A 163 27.74 -17.52 -19.10
CA VAL A 163 27.88 -18.88 -19.63
C VAL A 163 28.76 -18.91 -20.89
N ILE A 164 28.59 -17.96 -21.81
CA ILE A 164 29.44 -17.83 -23.01
C ILE A 164 30.90 -17.60 -22.62
N LEU A 165 31.16 -16.66 -21.70
CA LEU A 165 32.53 -16.39 -21.20
C LEU A 165 33.15 -17.61 -20.53
N HIS A 166 32.37 -18.37 -19.74
CA HIS A 166 32.82 -19.61 -19.12
C HIS A 166 33.16 -20.67 -20.18
N LYS A 167 32.34 -20.81 -21.22
CA LYS A 167 32.54 -21.75 -22.32
C LYS A 167 33.81 -21.44 -23.10
N GLU A 168 33.99 -20.18 -23.47
CA GLU A 168 35.21 -19.68 -24.15
C GLU A 168 36.45 -19.95 -23.29
N LYS A 169 36.42 -19.56 -22.01
CA LYS A 169 37.53 -19.76 -21.07
C LYS A 169 37.87 -21.24 -20.87
N LYS A 170 36.87 -22.12 -20.81
CA LYS A 170 37.06 -23.57 -20.73
C LYS A 170 37.75 -24.12 -21.98
N LYS A 171 37.29 -23.69 -23.17
CA LYS A 171 37.89 -24.08 -24.46
C LYS A 171 39.37 -23.68 -24.53
N THR A 172 39.73 -22.46 -24.10
CA THR A 172 41.13 -22.02 -24.05
C THR A 172 42.00 -22.86 -23.12
N LYS A 173 41.48 -23.24 -21.93
CA LYS A 173 42.20 -24.12 -21.00
C LYS A 173 42.43 -25.51 -21.57
N GLU A 174 41.47 -26.06 -22.30
CA GLU A 174 41.62 -27.36 -22.96
C GLU A 174 42.67 -27.33 -24.07
N PHE A 175 42.70 -26.26 -24.89
CA PHE A 175 43.76 -26.07 -25.87
C PHE A 175 45.14 -25.93 -25.22
N TYR A 176 45.23 -25.18 -24.12
CA TYR A 176 46.47 -25.04 -23.34
C TYR A 176 47.00 -26.40 -22.87
N LYS A 177 46.11 -27.29 -22.41
CA LYS A 177 46.47 -28.65 -21.99
C LYS A 177 46.85 -29.56 -23.18
N LYS A 178 46.08 -29.53 -24.28
CA LYS A 178 46.32 -30.35 -25.49
C LYS A 178 47.63 -29.99 -26.18
N ASN A 179 48.01 -28.71 -26.19
CA ASN A 179 49.24 -28.24 -26.81
C ASN A 179 50.50 -28.51 -25.96
N GLY A 180 50.40 -29.33 -24.90
CA GLY A 180 51.55 -29.72 -24.08
C GLY A 180 52.19 -28.58 -23.30
N CYS A 181 51.49 -27.44 -23.15
CA CYS A 181 52.02 -26.26 -22.46
C CYS A 181 52.41 -26.53 -20.99
N PRO A 182 51.69 -27.37 -20.21
CA PRO A 182 52.13 -27.77 -18.87
C PRO A 182 53.48 -28.53 -18.86
N THR A 183 53.85 -29.19 -19.95
CA THR A 183 55.14 -29.87 -20.08
C THR A 183 56.26 -28.87 -20.36
N LEU A 184 55.97 -27.80 -21.10
CA LEU A 184 56.91 -26.69 -21.34
C LEU A 184 57.19 -25.90 -20.05
N GLU A 185 56.20 -25.74 -19.17
CA GLU A 185 56.37 -25.06 -17.88
C GLU A 185 57.31 -25.83 -16.92
N LYS A 186 57.38 -27.16 -17.05
CA LYS A 186 58.28 -28.02 -16.26
C LYS A 186 59.68 -28.16 -16.86
N ALA A 187 59.93 -27.61 -18.05
CA ALA A 187 61.22 -27.69 -18.71
C ALA A 187 62.13 -26.55 -18.21
N ASN A 188 63.10 -26.87 -17.34
CA ASN A 188 64.04 -25.90 -16.76
C ASN A 188 64.92 -25.15 -17.79
N VAL A 189 64.91 -25.56 -19.05
CA VAL A 189 65.73 -24.99 -20.14
C VAL A 189 64.96 -23.94 -20.95
N ILE A 190 63.63 -23.86 -20.82
CA ILE A 190 62.78 -22.96 -21.61
C ILE A 190 62.08 -21.96 -20.69
N LYS A 191 62.30 -20.66 -20.91
CA LYS A 191 61.63 -19.58 -20.16
C LYS A 191 60.41 -19.09 -20.94
N LEU A 192 59.23 -19.16 -20.31
CA LEU A 192 57.97 -18.69 -20.88
C LEU A 192 57.78 -17.19 -20.61
N PHE A 193 57.33 -16.46 -21.62
CA PHE A 193 57.09 -15.02 -21.55
C PHE A 193 55.71 -14.68 -22.08
N LYS A 194 55.11 -13.61 -21.55
CA LYS A 194 53.86 -13.07 -22.11
C LYS A 194 54.16 -12.37 -23.43
N LYS A 195 53.21 -12.42 -24.38
CA LYS A 195 53.37 -11.78 -25.70
C LYS A 195 53.68 -10.29 -25.55
N GLU A 196 53.07 -9.64 -24.56
CA GLU A 196 53.21 -8.22 -24.25
C GLU A 196 54.65 -7.83 -23.92
N GLU A 197 55.38 -8.69 -23.22
CA GLU A 197 56.77 -8.47 -22.81
C GLU A 197 57.73 -8.56 -24.00
N LEU A 198 57.38 -9.38 -25.00
CA LEU A 198 58.20 -9.61 -26.18
C LEU A 198 57.82 -8.76 -27.40
N LYS A 199 56.74 -7.95 -27.31
CA LYS A 199 56.30 -7.01 -28.36
C LYS A 199 57.44 -6.19 -28.99
N PRO A 200 58.38 -5.59 -28.24
CA PRO A 200 59.46 -4.80 -28.86
C PRO A 200 60.43 -5.65 -29.70
N ILE A 201 60.51 -6.95 -29.44
CA ILE A 201 61.42 -7.88 -30.12
C ILE A 201 60.73 -8.60 -31.30
N LEU A 202 59.42 -8.86 -31.21
CA LEU A 202 58.60 -9.54 -32.23
C LEU A 202 58.28 -8.65 -33.45
N LYS A 203 59.32 -8.06 -34.04
CA LYS A 203 59.27 -7.22 -35.25
C LYS A 203 59.70 -8.03 -36.47
N SER A 204 59.20 -7.65 -37.66
CA SER A 204 59.60 -8.29 -38.92
C SER A 204 61.11 -8.22 -39.17
N SER A 205 61.77 -7.13 -38.74
CA SER A 205 63.23 -6.96 -38.81
C SER A 205 64.03 -8.02 -38.05
N ASN A 206 63.41 -8.63 -37.04
CA ASN A 206 64.03 -9.62 -36.16
C ASN A 206 63.60 -11.05 -36.52
N LEU A 207 62.75 -11.24 -37.54
CA LEU A 207 62.26 -12.55 -37.95
C LEU A 207 63.40 -13.33 -38.62
N ILE A 208 63.72 -14.49 -38.06
CA ILE A 208 64.71 -15.42 -38.61
C ILE A 208 64.04 -16.34 -39.64
N GLY A 209 62.82 -16.80 -39.35
CA GLY A 209 62.11 -17.71 -40.23
C GLY A 209 60.72 -18.05 -39.73
N LYS A 210 59.89 -18.54 -40.66
CA LYS A 210 58.53 -18.99 -40.41
C LYS A 210 58.37 -20.42 -40.93
N GLY A 211 57.83 -21.28 -40.09
CA GLY A 211 57.51 -22.67 -40.45
C GLY A 211 56.16 -23.10 -39.91
N CYS A 212 55.82 -24.38 -40.12
CA CYS A 212 54.53 -24.95 -39.71
C CYS A 212 54.25 -24.80 -38.20
N PHE A 213 55.29 -24.92 -37.37
CA PHE A 213 55.16 -24.89 -35.91
C PHE A 213 55.35 -23.51 -35.26
N GLY A 214 55.54 -22.44 -36.05
CA GLY A 214 55.79 -21.11 -35.48
C GLY A 214 56.67 -20.19 -36.30
N GLU A 215 56.81 -18.97 -35.78
CA GLU A 215 57.75 -17.95 -36.21
C GLU A 215 58.91 -17.90 -35.21
N VAL A 216 60.14 -17.75 -35.71
CA VAL A 216 61.34 -17.64 -34.86
C VAL A 216 61.94 -16.26 -35.04
N TYR A 217 62.18 -15.56 -33.94
CA TYR A 217 62.76 -14.22 -33.91
C TYR A 217 64.11 -14.22 -33.19
N LYS A 218 65.03 -13.38 -33.62
CA LYS A 218 66.28 -13.09 -32.90
C LYS A 218 66.03 -11.94 -31.93
N GLY A 219 66.49 -12.07 -30.70
CA GLY A 219 66.34 -11.01 -29.70
C GLY A 219 67.49 -10.96 -28.72
N LEU A 220 67.63 -9.82 -28.05
CA LEU A 220 68.46 -9.69 -26.87
C LEU A 220 67.54 -9.67 -25.65
N LEU A 221 67.78 -10.57 -24.70
CA LEU A 221 67.01 -10.66 -23.46
C LEU A 221 67.99 -10.90 -22.31
N ASP A 222 67.91 -10.10 -21.25
CA ASP A 222 68.85 -10.14 -20.12
C ASP A 222 70.32 -10.09 -20.59
N ASN A 223 70.60 -9.25 -21.60
CA ASN A 223 71.91 -9.09 -22.26
C ASN A 223 72.48 -10.36 -22.93
N LYS A 224 71.63 -11.36 -23.21
CA LYS A 224 71.97 -12.59 -23.95
C LYS A 224 71.22 -12.65 -25.27
N ASN A 225 71.90 -13.08 -26.32
CA ASN A 225 71.27 -13.37 -27.60
C ASN A 225 70.42 -14.64 -27.46
N VAL A 226 69.13 -14.52 -27.77
CA VAL A 226 68.16 -15.61 -27.65
C VAL A 226 67.38 -15.77 -28.96
N ALA A 227 66.96 -17.00 -29.22
CA ALA A 227 65.95 -17.30 -30.22
C ALA A 227 64.58 -17.38 -29.54
N ILE A 228 63.63 -16.60 -30.01
CA ILE A 228 62.26 -16.56 -29.48
C ILE A 228 61.36 -17.27 -30.47
N LYS A 229 60.78 -18.39 -30.06
CA LYS A 229 59.80 -19.12 -30.85
C LYS A 229 58.40 -18.66 -30.45
N LYS A 230 57.68 -18.08 -31.42
CA LYS A 230 56.28 -17.69 -31.31
C LYS A 230 55.41 -18.75 -32.02
N PRO A 231 54.56 -19.50 -31.30
CA PRO A 231 53.63 -20.41 -31.96
C PRO A 231 52.66 -19.62 -32.84
N ILE A 232 52.29 -20.20 -33.99
CA ILE A 232 51.18 -19.67 -34.79
C ILE A 232 49.90 -19.92 -33.98
N ASN A 233 49.05 -18.90 -33.84
CA ASN A 233 47.69 -19.09 -33.31
C ASN A 233 46.98 -20.07 -34.24
N GLY A 234 46.93 -21.35 -33.89
CA GLY A 234 46.20 -22.34 -34.68
C GLY A 234 44.70 -22.02 -34.61
N SER A 235 44.15 -21.50 -35.70
CA SER A 235 42.97 -22.16 -36.26
C SER A 235 43.45 -23.53 -36.70
N VAL A 236 43.00 -24.57 -36.01
CA VAL A 236 43.18 -25.97 -36.41
C VAL A 236 42.82 -26.05 -37.90
N LEU A 237 43.76 -26.53 -38.72
CA LEU A 237 43.49 -26.92 -40.10
C LEU A 237 42.31 -27.91 -40.06
N GLU A 238 41.26 -27.58 -40.82
CA GLU A 238 40.36 -28.58 -41.35
C GLU A 238 41.21 -29.70 -41.96
N SER A 239 41.03 -30.90 -41.44
CA SER A 239 41.39 -32.13 -42.13
C SER A 239 40.14 -32.60 -42.85
N ASP A 240 40.26 -32.74 -44.17
CA ASP A 240 39.34 -33.48 -45.05
C ASP A 240 38.92 -34.85 -44.48
#